data_AF-A0A2G9TGT6-F1
#
_entry.id   AF-A0A2G9TGT6-F1
#
_cell.length_a   1.000
_cell.length_b   1.000
_cell.length_c   1.000
_cell.angle_alpha   90.00
_cell.angle_beta   90.00
_cell.angle_gamma   90.00
#
_symmetry.space_group_name_H-M   'P 1'
#
loop_
_entity.id
_entity.type
_entity.pdbx_description
1 polymer ?
#
loop_
_entity_poly.entity_id
_entity_poly.type
_entity_poly.pdbx_seq_one_letter_code
_entity_poly.pdbx_strand_id
1 'polypeptide(L)' 'YCHGTCASYFIPRLNSKKLKAVFKSCAACVPRDYDAVNVTLDCPGQDPPQITKSIVKIKKCECIDLDLSTHLRL' A
#
# COMPACT_ATOMS: atom_id res chain seq x y z
N TYR A 1 3.82 6.06 -6.99
CA TYR A 1 2.92 4.90 -6.88
C TYR A 1 3.78 3.65 -6.72
N CYS A 2 3.20 2.53 -6.29
CA CYS A 2 3.92 1.27 -6.13
C CYS A 2 3.43 0.24 -7.16
N HIS A 3 4.35 -0.51 -7.75
CA HIS A 3 4.07 -1.61 -8.66
C HIS A 3 5.20 -2.63 -8.57
N GLY A 4 4.88 -3.92 -8.56
CA GLY A 4 5.87 -4.99 -8.49
C GLY A 4 5.24 -6.35 -8.25
N THR A 5 6.03 -7.40 -8.46
CA THR A 5 5.64 -8.78 -8.20
C THR A 5 6.19 -9.21 -6.84
N CYS A 6 5.30 -9.63 -5.95
CA CYS A 6 5.65 -10.09 -4.61
C CYS A 6 5.32 -11.57 -4.45
N ALA A 7 5.99 -12.22 -3.51
CA ALA A 7 5.81 -13.65 -3.26
C ALA A 7 4.44 -13.95 -2.63
N SER A 8 3.80 -15.01 -3.12
CA SER A 8 2.62 -15.60 -2.50
C SER A 8 2.76 -17.11 -2.46
N TYR A 9 2.38 -17.71 -1.34
CA TYR A 9 2.55 -19.14 -1.10
C TYR A 9 1.28 -19.74 -0.52
N PHE A 10 0.96 -20.95 -0.96
CA PHE A 10 -0.11 -21.77 -0.40
C PHE A 10 0.38 -23.21 -0.27
N ILE A 11 0.50 -23.68 0.98
CA ILE A 11 0.93 -25.04 1.30
C ILE A 11 -0.28 -25.79 1.88
N PRO A 12 -0.81 -26.82 1.19
CA PRO A 12 -2.01 -27.53 1.64
C PRO A 12 -1.72 -28.45 2.84
N ARG A 13 -2.75 -28.72 3.65
CA ARG A 13 -2.77 -29.81 4.64
C ARG A 13 -2.86 -31.15 3.93
N LEU A 14 -1.85 -32.00 4.13
CA LEU A 14 -1.87 -33.38 3.67
C LEU A 14 -3.06 -34.11 4.34
N ASN A 15 -3.85 -34.83 3.53
CA ASN A 15 -5.02 -35.63 3.95
C ASN A 15 -6.23 -34.84 4.50
N SER A 16 -6.35 -33.55 4.19
CA SER A 16 -7.52 -32.77 4.54
C SER A 16 -8.71 -33.07 3.59
N LYS A 17 -9.89 -33.39 4.15
CA LYS A 17 -11.15 -33.53 3.38
C LYS A 17 -11.59 -32.25 2.66
N LYS A 18 -10.94 -31.10 2.94
CA LYS A 18 -11.17 -29.77 2.34
C LYS A 18 -9.82 -29.15 1.97
N LEU A 19 -9.72 -28.32 0.92
CA LEU A 19 -8.52 -27.53 0.61
C LEU A 19 -8.27 -26.50 1.73
N LYS A 20 -7.55 -26.92 2.77
CA LYS A 20 -7.14 -26.09 3.90
C LYS A 20 -5.62 -25.95 3.86
N ALA A 21 -5.12 -24.73 3.99
CA ALA A 21 -3.69 -24.47 4.10
C ALA A 21 -3.14 -24.92 5.47
N VAL A 22 -1.95 -25.50 5.50
CA VAL A 22 -1.06 -25.48 6.69
C VAL A 22 -0.41 -24.12 6.80
N PHE A 23 0.00 -23.58 5.66
CA PHE A 23 0.68 -22.31 5.55
C PHE A 23 0.14 -21.55 4.33
N LYS A 24 -0.13 -20.28 4.54
CA LYS A 24 -0.48 -19.33 3.47
C LYS A 24 0.22 -18.02 3.77
N SER A 25 0.73 -17.37 2.75
CA SER A 25 1.26 -16.00 2.84
C SER A 25 0.97 -15.28 1.54
N CYS A 26 0.72 -13.98 1.63
CA CYS A 26 0.39 -13.16 0.47
C CYS A 26 1.06 -11.81 0.66
N ALA A 27 2.12 -11.54 -0.08
CA ALA A 27 2.73 -10.23 -0.08
C ALA A 27 2.23 -9.38 -1.25
N ALA A 28 2.08 -8.07 -1.02
CA ALA A 28 1.76 -7.10 -2.06
C ALA A 28 2.74 -5.92 -2.04
N CYS A 29 3.01 -5.36 -3.22
CA CYS A 29 3.88 -4.19 -3.37
C CYS A 29 3.08 -2.94 -3.00
N VAL A 30 3.26 -2.45 -1.77
CA VAL A 30 2.49 -1.33 -1.22
C VAL A 30 3.44 -0.26 -0.65
N PRO A 31 2.97 0.99 -0.47
CA PRO A 31 3.77 2.00 0.19
C PRO A 31 4.06 1.61 1.64
N ARG A 32 5.34 1.60 2.02
CA ARG A 32 5.78 1.38 3.40
C ARG A 32 5.89 2.69 4.17
N ASP A 33 6.50 3.69 3.52
CA ASP A 33 6.78 4.99 4.11
C ASP A 33 6.18 6.11 3.26
N TYR A 34 5.72 7.15 3.95
CA TYR A 34 5.18 8.36 3.36
C TYR A 34 5.95 9.57 3.89
N ASP A 35 6.18 10.55 3.03
CA ASP A 35 6.65 11.88 3.42
C ASP A 35 5.53 12.91 3.18
N ALA A 36 5.50 13.96 3.99
CA ALA A 36 4.66 15.13 3.75
C ALA A 36 5.49 16.23 3.10
N VAL A 37 5.04 16.74 1.95
CA VAL A 37 5.73 17.79 1.19
C VAL A 37 4.80 18.99 1.09
N ASN A 38 5.29 20.16 1.48
CA ASN A 38 4.57 21.41 1.30
C ASN A 38 4.85 21.96 -0.10
N VAL A 39 3.79 22.16 -0.87
CA VAL A 39 3.83 22.73 -2.21
C VAL A 39 3.12 24.09 -2.17
N THR A 40 3.85 25.14 -2.52
CA THR A 40 3.30 26.48 -2.70
C THR A 40 2.84 26.63 -4.14
N LEU A 41 1.59 27.05 -4.31
CA LEU A 41 0.94 27.27 -5.59
C LEU A 41 0.75 28.77 -5.78
N ASP A 42 1.16 29.29 -6.94
CA ASP A 42 0.79 30.64 -7.36
C ASP A 42 -0.67 30.65 -7.83
N CYS A 43 -1.47 31.53 -7.25
CA CYS A 43 -2.90 31.64 -7.49
C CYS A 43 -3.25 33.08 -7.93
N PRO A 44 -2.98 33.45 -9.21
CA PRO A 44 -3.24 34.80 -9.71
C PRO A 44 -4.72 35.19 -9.53
N GLY A 45 -4.97 36.38 -8.98
CA GLY A 45 -6.33 36.90 -8.77
C GLY A 45 -7.01 36.45 -7.47
N GLN A 46 -6.32 35.67 -6.62
CA GLN A 46 -6.76 35.39 -5.24
C GLN A 46 -6.02 36.27 -4.24
N ASP A 47 -6.63 36.52 -3.08
CA ASP A 47 -6.00 37.17 -1.92
C ASP A 47 -6.06 36.22 -0.72
N PRO A 48 -4.93 35.59 -0.31
CA PRO A 48 -3.57 35.83 -0.77
C PRO A 48 -3.24 35.21 -2.15
N PRO A 49 -2.27 35.78 -2.88
CA PRO A 49 -1.89 35.32 -4.23
C PRO A 49 -1.11 34.00 -4.26
N GLN A 50 -0.80 33.43 -3.09
CA GLN A 50 -0.13 32.14 -2.95
C GLN A 50 -0.81 31.29 -1.89
N ILE A 51 -0.91 29.99 -2.17
CA ILE A 51 -1.48 29.01 -1.25
C ILE A 51 -0.48 27.87 -1.08
N THR A 52 -0.14 27.54 0.16
CA THR A 52 0.68 26.36 0.47
C THR A 52 -0.21 25.19 0.87
N LYS A 53 -0.04 24.05 0.20
CA LYS A 53 -0.73 22.80 0.51
C LYS A 53 0.26 21.71 0.87
N SER A 54 -0.02 20.97 1.94
CA SER A 54 0.74 19.77 2.28
C SER A 54 0.19 18.58 1.52
N ILE A 55 1.05 17.88 0.78
CA ILE A 55 0.71 16.68 0.02
C ILE A 55 1.45 15.47 0.60
N VAL A 56 0.78 14.32 0.63
CA VAL A 56 1.40 13.06 1.02
C VAL A 56 2.06 12.43 -0.21
N LYS A 57 3.37 12.18 -0.12
CA LYS A 57 4.16 11.55 -1.17
C LYS A 57 4.66 10.18 -0.69
N ILE A 58 4.50 9.17 -1.52
CA ILE A 58 5.10 7.85 -1.26
C ILE A 58 6.62 7.99 -1.29
N LYS A 59 7.28 7.58 -0.20
CA LYS A 59 8.74 7.59 -0.07
C LYS A 59 9.35 6.25 -0.48
N LYS A 60 8.76 5.15 -0.03
CA LYS A 60 9.27 3.80 -0.23
C LYS A 60 8.14 2.81 -0.46
N CYS A 61 8.36 1.88 -1.39
CA CYS A 61 7.48 0.73 -1.64
C CYS A 61 8.20 -0.55 -1.24
N GLU A 62 7.48 -1.49 -0.63
CA GLU A 62 8.01 -2.80 -0.25
C GLU A 62 6.97 -3.89 -0.43
N CYS A 63 7.43 -5.14 -0.56
CA CYS A 63 6.55 -6.29 -0.45
C CYS A 63 6.24 -6.53 1.04
N ILE A 64 5.01 -6.28 1.44
CA ILE A 64 4.55 -6.47 2.82
C ILE A 64 3.55 -7.63 2.83
N ASP A 65 3.64 -8.52 3.82
CA ASP A 65 2.65 -9.58 4.02
C ASP A 65 1.30 -8.95 4.38
N LEU A 66 0.29 -9.27 3.58
CA LEU A 66 -1.09 -8.86 3.82
C LEU A 66 -1.75 -9.91 4.70
N ASP A 67 -2.20 -9.48 5.87
CA ASP A 67 -3.17 -10.26 6.60
C ASP A 67 -4.49 -10.26 5.82
N LEU A 68 -4.73 -11.37 5.12
CA LEU A 68 -5.91 -11.62 4.28
C LEU A 68 -7.24 -11.55 5.06
N SER A 69 -7.22 -11.36 6.38
CA SER A 69 -8.42 -11.17 7.22
C SER A 69 -8.84 -9.70 7.43
N THR A 70 -7.93 -8.73 7.26
CA THR A 70 -8.18 -7.32 7.64
C THR A 70 -8.13 -6.33 6.49
N HIS A 71 -7.46 -6.67 5.38
CA HIS A 71 -7.15 -5.70 4.32
C HIS A 71 -8.03 -5.77 3.05
N LEU A 72 -8.97 -6.71 2.97
CA LEU A 72 -10.04 -6.73 1.95
C LEU A 72 -11.26 -5.95 2.46
N ARG A 73 -11.11 -4.63 2.62
CA ARG A 73 -12.25 -3.72 2.50
C ARG A 73 -12.31 -3.27 1.04
N LEU A 74 -12.83 -4.16 0.19
CA LEU A 74 -13.41 -3.78 -1.09
C LEU A 74 -14.81 -3.23 -0.83
#